data_AF-A0A352WRV9-F1
#
_entry.id   AF-A0A352WRV9-F1
#
_cell.length_a   1.000
_cell.length_b   1.000
_cell.length_c   1.000
_cell.angle_alpha   90.00
_cell.angle_beta   90.00
_cell.angle_gamma   90.00
#
_symmetry.space_group_name_H-M   'P 1'
#
loop_
_entity.id
_entity.type
_entity.pdbx_description
1 polymer ?
#
loop_
_entity_poly.entity_id
_entity_poly.type
_entity_poly.pdbx_seq_one_letter_code
_entity_poly.pdbx_strand_id
1 'polypeptide(L)'
;TASVDYRLGWNPLAGTQVERTYQLINAAYRGVQDARTAVRYFRMNAAEMDNEYGIDPDKIAMFGDGTGGYVTLASATLQDYNDIILNNAGEAIESFWYDPGDGSVIPMVIEAINGDPEGKQDGFAPDGTQLCIGHYPDYSSEFNFQMNTGGAMGSAEWLDAGDVPMVSFHCPHDPFAPYTTGVVVVPTTNEPVIEATGAYDFHAIINAQEAPNNNDVFQSLELADDVSLAANALNDGMDGLYPVLNNYVDGAPSEPFDSSPWQWWDVAVVQAVDSAQGTSIAGTQLTLNPTMGPDEALPWIDIIQGYTAPRMAVAMGLTEISSGVEDVVKGETFTVYPNPTSGFTTIAFNEPAPFCSLYTMDGRIVRQWPLIGVEGSFSVDLSNLTAGTYVVQIGSESQLVSIVR
;
A
#
# COMPACT_ATOMS: atom_id res chain seq x y z
N THR A 1 5.93 -10.48 -10.24
CA THR A 1 6.19 -9.03 -10.07
C THR A 1 7.39 -8.64 -10.91
N ALA A 2 7.47 -7.39 -11.33
CA ALA A 2 8.61 -6.83 -12.04
C ALA A 2 9.13 -5.62 -11.26
N SER A 3 10.44 -5.38 -11.30
CA SER A 3 11.06 -4.13 -10.86
C SER A 3 11.70 -3.49 -12.09
N VAL A 4 11.48 -2.19 -12.27
CA VAL A 4 11.81 -1.48 -13.50
C VAL A 4 12.72 -0.30 -13.19
N ASP A 5 13.84 -0.23 -13.90
CA ASP A 5 14.69 0.96 -13.89
C ASP A 5 14.04 2.07 -14.72
N TYR A 6 14.10 3.30 -14.22
CA TYR A 6 13.57 4.48 -14.92
C TYR A 6 14.59 5.63 -14.92
N ARG A 7 14.41 6.57 -15.84
CA ARG A 7 15.29 7.73 -16.02
C ARG A 7 15.20 8.65 -14.82
N LEU A 8 16.37 8.95 -14.25
CA LEU A 8 16.54 9.92 -13.17
C LEU A 8 17.01 11.27 -13.71
N GLY A 9 17.14 12.27 -12.84
CA GLY A 9 17.83 13.50 -13.19
C GLY A 9 17.38 14.71 -12.37
N TRP A 10 17.51 14.60 -11.06
CA TRP A 10 17.26 15.70 -10.12
C TRP A 10 18.55 16.03 -9.36
N ASN A 11 18.96 17.30 -9.35
CA ASN A 11 20.03 17.79 -8.48
C ASN A 11 19.42 18.51 -7.26
N PRO A 12 19.37 17.86 -6.09
CA PRO A 12 18.85 18.50 -4.88
C PRO A 12 19.73 19.66 -4.38
N LEU A 13 20.96 19.80 -4.88
CA LEU A 13 21.91 20.86 -4.50
C LEU A 13 21.91 22.05 -5.47
N ALA A 14 20.94 22.13 -6.40
CA ALA A 14 20.84 23.28 -7.30
C ALA A 14 20.64 24.58 -6.50
N GLY A 15 21.23 25.68 -6.98
CA GLY A 15 21.40 26.92 -6.22
C GLY A 15 20.12 27.72 -5.99
N THR A 16 19.05 27.41 -6.74
CA THR A 16 17.75 28.06 -6.61
C THR A 16 16.62 27.04 -6.46
N GLN A 17 15.53 27.43 -5.79
CA GLN A 17 14.33 26.60 -5.67
C GLN A 17 13.72 26.28 -7.04
N VAL A 18 13.72 27.24 -7.96
CA VAL A 18 13.18 27.06 -9.32
C VAL A 18 13.94 25.97 -10.06
N GLU A 19 15.28 25.97 -10.03
CA GLU A 19 16.09 24.92 -10.66
C GLU A 19 15.85 23.54 -10.03
N ARG A 20 15.77 23.45 -8.70
CA ARG A 20 15.46 22.19 -8.01
C ARG A 20 14.08 21.66 -8.41
N THR A 21 13.09 22.54 -8.48
CA THR A 21 11.71 22.20 -8.82
C THR A 21 11.61 21.75 -10.28
N TYR A 22 12.16 22.53 -11.20
CA TYR A 22 12.18 22.20 -12.63
C TYR A 22 12.80 20.82 -12.87
N GLN A 23 13.94 20.53 -12.24
CA GLN A 23 14.61 19.24 -12.39
C GLN A 23 13.84 18.09 -11.73
N LEU A 24 13.21 18.31 -10.57
CA LEU A 24 12.39 17.29 -9.90
C LEU A 24 11.17 16.92 -10.75
N ILE A 25 10.42 17.93 -11.23
CA ILE A 25 9.24 17.72 -12.09
C ILE A 25 9.64 16.97 -13.36
N ASN A 26 10.72 17.39 -14.03
CA ASN A 26 11.19 16.72 -15.23
C ASN A 26 11.67 15.28 -14.95
N ALA A 27 12.25 15.01 -13.78
CA ALA A 27 12.63 13.65 -13.38
C ALA A 27 11.39 12.77 -13.13
N ALA A 28 10.41 13.28 -12.38
CA ALA A 28 9.15 12.56 -12.13
C ALA A 28 8.39 12.28 -13.44
N TYR A 29 8.31 13.26 -14.34
CA TYR A 29 7.66 13.11 -15.65
C TYR A 29 8.28 11.99 -16.49
N ARG A 30 9.62 11.93 -16.54
CA ARG A 30 10.32 10.82 -17.20
C ARG A 30 10.06 9.48 -16.54
N GLY A 31 9.98 9.45 -15.20
CA GLY A 31 9.58 8.27 -14.44
C GLY A 31 8.19 7.76 -14.81
N VAL A 32 7.21 8.66 -14.98
CA VAL A 32 5.84 8.32 -15.44
C VAL A 32 5.87 7.70 -16.84
N GLN A 33 6.58 8.33 -17.78
CA GLN A 33 6.74 7.80 -19.14
C GLN A 33 7.37 6.39 -19.12
N ASP A 34 8.38 6.17 -18.29
CA ASP A 34 9.10 4.89 -18.21
C ASP A 34 8.24 3.80 -17.54
N ALA A 35 7.51 4.13 -16.47
CA ALA A 35 6.56 3.21 -15.84
C ALA A 35 5.46 2.77 -16.82
N ARG A 36 4.89 3.71 -17.57
CA ARG A 36 3.91 3.43 -18.62
C ARG A 36 4.49 2.64 -19.78
N THR A 37 5.73 2.95 -20.19
CA THR A 37 6.46 2.17 -21.20
C THR A 37 6.66 0.72 -20.75
N ALA A 38 6.94 0.48 -19.47
CA ALA A 38 7.09 -0.86 -18.94
C ALA A 38 5.79 -1.67 -19.03
N VAL A 39 4.65 -1.06 -18.71
CA VAL A 39 3.33 -1.69 -18.90
C VAL A 39 3.12 -2.09 -20.36
N ARG A 40 3.40 -1.18 -21.29
CA ARG A 40 3.29 -1.45 -22.72
C ARG A 40 4.25 -2.55 -23.19
N TYR A 41 5.48 -2.57 -22.69
CA TYR A 41 6.45 -3.63 -22.97
C TYR A 41 5.90 -4.99 -22.57
N PHE A 42 5.36 -5.10 -21.36
CA PHE A 42 4.79 -6.35 -20.85
C PHE A 42 3.60 -6.82 -21.67
N ARG A 43 2.70 -5.91 -22.08
CA ARG A 43 1.59 -6.24 -23.00
C ARG A 43 2.08 -6.67 -24.37
N MET A 44 3.07 -5.98 -24.93
CA MET A 44 3.70 -6.35 -26.20
C MET A 44 4.35 -7.73 -26.11
N ASN A 45 5.10 -8.01 -25.04
CA ASN A 45 5.72 -9.32 -24.81
C ASN A 45 4.65 -10.43 -24.72
N ALA A 46 3.53 -10.18 -24.03
CA ALA A 46 2.41 -11.10 -23.97
C ALA A 46 1.78 -11.38 -25.35
N ALA A 47 1.65 -10.36 -26.20
CA ALA A 47 1.03 -10.46 -27.50
C ALA A 47 1.94 -11.04 -28.61
N GLU A 48 3.24 -10.71 -28.57
CA GLU A 48 4.17 -10.95 -29.69
C GLU A 48 5.31 -11.93 -29.36
N MET A 49 5.57 -12.18 -28.06
CA MET A 49 6.73 -12.95 -27.60
C MET A 49 6.33 -14.20 -26.80
N ASP A 50 5.19 -14.80 -27.13
CA ASP A 50 4.66 -16.02 -26.48
C ASP A 50 4.45 -15.87 -24.96
N ASN A 51 4.26 -14.63 -24.49
CA ASN A 51 4.13 -14.29 -23.08
C ASN A 51 5.24 -14.89 -22.21
N GLU A 52 6.48 -14.52 -22.52
CA GLU A 52 7.71 -15.02 -21.88
C GLU A 52 7.65 -15.02 -20.35
N TYR A 53 6.96 -14.03 -19.76
CA TYR A 53 6.86 -13.85 -18.31
C TYR A 53 5.62 -14.50 -17.68
N GLY A 54 4.72 -15.07 -18.48
CA GLY A 54 3.49 -15.71 -18.00
C GLY A 54 2.56 -14.75 -17.24
N ILE A 55 2.51 -13.48 -17.65
CA ILE A 55 1.66 -12.48 -17.01
C ILE A 55 0.22 -12.54 -17.55
N ASP A 56 -0.71 -11.95 -16.81
CA ASP A 56 -2.00 -11.55 -17.36
C ASP A 56 -1.91 -10.06 -17.79
N PRO A 57 -1.94 -9.74 -19.10
CA PRO A 57 -1.76 -8.38 -19.60
C PRO A 57 -2.93 -7.42 -19.24
N ASP A 58 -4.06 -7.96 -18.77
CA ASP A 58 -5.22 -7.18 -18.35
C ASP A 58 -5.25 -6.92 -16.83
N LYS A 59 -4.25 -7.43 -16.11
CA LYS A 59 -4.16 -7.43 -14.64
C LYS A 59 -2.81 -6.88 -14.20
N ILE A 60 -2.70 -5.55 -14.21
CA ILE A 60 -1.46 -4.83 -13.91
C ILE A 60 -1.70 -3.89 -12.74
N ALA A 61 -0.80 -3.87 -11.77
CA ALA A 61 -0.83 -2.94 -10.64
C ALA A 61 0.54 -2.26 -10.49
N MET A 62 0.55 -1.02 -10.04
CA MET A 62 1.77 -0.23 -9.84
C MET A 62 1.99 0.10 -8.37
N PHE A 63 3.19 -0.20 -7.88
CA PHE A 63 3.59 -0.04 -6.49
C PHE A 63 4.78 0.92 -6.43
N GLY A 64 4.73 1.92 -5.55
CA GLY A 64 5.75 2.96 -5.44
C GLY A 64 6.20 3.18 -4.02
N ASP A 65 7.50 3.27 -3.79
CA ASP A 65 8.08 3.58 -2.48
C ASP A 65 8.89 4.89 -2.56
N GLY A 66 8.67 5.80 -1.61
CA GLY A 66 9.30 7.13 -1.60
C GLY A 66 9.02 7.90 -2.90
N THR A 67 10.05 8.21 -3.68
CA THR A 67 9.89 8.85 -5.01
C THR A 67 9.05 8.00 -5.97
N GLY A 68 9.07 6.68 -5.83
CA GLY A 68 8.19 5.79 -6.58
C GLY A 68 6.71 6.08 -6.33
N GLY A 69 6.33 6.54 -5.14
CA GLY A 69 4.95 6.93 -4.82
C GLY A 69 4.46 8.12 -5.65
N TYR A 70 5.32 9.12 -5.88
CA TYR A 70 5.01 10.25 -6.78
C TYR A 70 4.80 9.76 -8.22
N VAL A 71 5.64 8.81 -8.68
CA VAL A 71 5.57 8.27 -10.03
C VAL A 71 4.31 7.42 -10.23
N THR A 72 3.94 6.55 -9.28
CA THR A 72 2.75 5.72 -9.43
C THR A 72 1.46 6.51 -9.30
N LEU A 73 1.40 7.49 -8.39
CA LEU A 73 0.27 8.44 -8.30
C LEU A 73 0.15 9.24 -9.60
N ALA A 74 1.23 9.84 -10.10
CA ALA A 74 1.19 10.59 -11.34
C ALA A 74 0.88 9.70 -12.56
N SER A 75 1.30 8.43 -12.57
CA SER A 75 0.94 7.49 -13.63
C SER A 75 -0.54 7.12 -13.61
N ALA A 76 -1.16 7.13 -12.42
CA ALA A 76 -2.58 6.87 -12.23
C ALA A 76 -3.46 8.03 -12.72
N THR A 77 -2.96 9.26 -12.60
CA THR A 77 -3.79 10.46 -12.75
C THR A 77 -3.49 11.32 -13.99
N LEU A 78 -2.26 11.31 -14.53
CA LEU A 78 -1.89 12.18 -15.66
C LEU A 78 -2.31 11.59 -17.02
N GLN A 79 -3.55 11.73 -17.46
CA GLN A 79 -4.01 11.12 -18.72
C GLN A 79 -3.69 12.00 -19.94
N ASP A 80 -3.75 13.32 -19.80
CA ASP A 80 -3.42 14.31 -20.83
C ASP A 80 -2.27 15.22 -20.38
N TYR A 81 -1.57 15.82 -21.34
CA TYR A 81 -0.52 16.79 -21.04
C TYR A 81 -1.08 18.02 -20.30
N ASN A 82 -2.31 18.42 -20.63
CA ASN A 82 -2.93 19.58 -20.01
C ASN A 82 -3.20 19.37 -18.52
N ASP A 83 -3.45 18.14 -18.05
CA ASP A 83 -3.66 17.82 -16.63
C ASP A 83 -2.45 18.23 -15.79
N ILE A 84 -1.25 18.23 -16.38
CA ILE A 84 0.00 18.61 -15.68
C ILE A 84 0.00 20.10 -15.31
N ILE A 85 -0.51 20.95 -16.20
CA ILE A 85 -0.27 22.39 -16.17
C ILE A 85 -1.54 23.23 -16.03
N LEU A 86 -2.71 22.64 -16.25
CA LEU A 86 -4.02 23.27 -16.17
C LEU A 86 -4.93 22.51 -15.21
N ASN A 87 -5.71 23.24 -14.43
CA ASN A 87 -6.79 22.66 -13.62
C ASN A 87 -8.01 22.33 -14.49
N ASN A 88 -9.03 21.76 -13.87
CA ASN A 88 -10.30 21.40 -14.52
C ASN A 88 -11.08 22.59 -15.12
N ALA A 89 -10.75 23.83 -14.74
CA ALA A 89 -11.31 25.05 -15.33
C ALA A 89 -10.47 25.60 -16.52
N GLY A 90 -9.34 24.94 -16.85
CA GLY A 90 -8.40 25.38 -17.88
C GLY A 90 -7.48 26.52 -17.41
N GLU A 91 -7.38 26.75 -16.11
CA GLU A 91 -6.50 27.75 -15.49
C GLU A 91 -5.16 27.13 -15.10
N ALA A 92 -4.08 27.91 -15.11
CA ALA A 92 -2.75 27.40 -14.80
C ALA A 92 -2.64 26.86 -13.36
N ILE A 93 -2.09 25.65 -13.19
CA ILE A 93 -1.64 25.15 -11.89
C ILE A 93 -0.29 25.79 -11.59
N GLU A 94 -0.28 26.91 -10.85
CA GLU A 94 0.88 27.81 -10.71
C GLU A 94 2.20 27.10 -10.37
N SER A 95 2.18 26.05 -9.54
CA SER A 95 3.35 25.25 -9.16
C SER A 95 4.06 24.55 -10.32
N PHE A 96 3.39 24.35 -11.46
CA PHE A 96 3.92 23.71 -12.67
C PHE A 96 4.33 24.72 -13.75
N TRP A 97 4.47 25.99 -13.38
CA TRP A 97 4.99 27.06 -14.23
C TRP A 97 6.12 27.81 -13.52
N TYR A 98 7.05 28.39 -14.29
CA TYR A 98 8.14 29.20 -13.74
C TYR A 98 8.47 30.42 -14.60
N ASP A 99 9.01 31.46 -13.95
CA ASP A 99 9.65 32.59 -14.62
C ASP A 99 11.16 32.34 -14.70
N PRO A 100 11.77 32.28 -15.91
CA PRO A 100 13.20 32.10 -16.07
C PRO A 100 14.03 33.35 -15.71
N GLY A 101 13.39 34.42 -15.23
CA GLY A 101 14.01 35.68 -14.84
C GLY A 101 13.88 36.81 -15.87
N ASP A 102 13.02 36.64 -16.87
CA ASP A 102 12.75 37.62 -17.92
C ASP A 102 11.29 38.13 -17.93
N GLY A 103 10.48 37.69 -16.96
CA GLY A 103 9.07 38.05 -16.84
C GLY A 103 8.14 37.21 -17.71
N SER A 104 8.66 36.22 -18.44
CA SER A 104 7.84 35.17 -19.06
C SER A 104 7.40 34.15 -18.01
N VAL A 105 6.39 33.34 -18.37
CA VAL A 105 5.90 32.23 -17.54
C VAL A 105 5.85 31.00 -18.43
N ILE A 106 6.64 30.00 -18.10
CA ILE A 106 6.91 28.83 -18.93
C ILE A 106 6.47 27.57 -18.16
N PRO A 107 5.77 26.62 -18.82
CA PRO A 107 5.52 25.31 -18.24
C PRO A 107 6.81 24.60 -17.80
N MET A 108 6.77 23.92 -16.66
CA MET A 108 7.89 23.10 -16.19
C MET A 108 8.13 21.87 -17.10
N VAL A 109 7.08 21.41 -17.80
CA VAL A 109 7.11 20.34 -18.81
C VAL A 109 6.51 20.91 -20.09
N ILE A 110 7.14 20.64 -21.23
CA ILE A 110 6.66 21.03 -22.56
C ILE A 110 6.62 19.78 -23.42
N GLU A 111 5.43 19.36 -23.87
CA GLU A 111 5.24 18.10 -24.59
C GLU A 111 6.20 17.91 -25.78
N ALA A 112 6.38 18.93 -26.63
CA ALA A 112 7.28 18.86 -27.78
C ALA A 112 8.77 18.63 -27.40
N ILE A 113 9.15 19.01 -26.18
CA ILE A 113 10.52 18.85 -25.65
C ILE A 113 10.64 17.55 -24.86
N ASN A 114 9.66 17.28 -24.02
CA ASN A 114 9.69 16.21 -23.03
C ASN A 114 9.06 14.89 -23.51
N GLY A 115 8.33 14.90 -24.62
CA GLY A 115 7.46 13.81 -25.06
C GLY A 115 6.08 13.89 -24.39
N ASP A 116 5.13 13.08 -24.85
CA ASP A 116 3.79 12.95 -24.29
C ASP A 116 3.81 12.20 -22.94
N PRO A 117 2.78 12.36 -22.08
CA PRO A 117 2.76 11.72 -20.75
C PRO A 117 2.74 10.20 -20.84
N GLU A 118 2.21 9.65 -21.93
CA GLU A 118 2.24 8.22 -22.20
C GLU A 118 3.65 7.74 -22.56
N GLY A 119 4.53 8.60 -23.09
CA GLY A 119 5.85 8.18 -23.61
C GLY A 119 5.75 7.37 -24.90
N LYS A 120 4.77 7.69 -25.75
CA LYS A 120 4.56 7.07 -27.07
C LYS A 120 5.24 7.86 -28.18
N GLN A 121 5.52 9.15 -27.95
CA GLN A 121 6.12 10.08 -28.89
C GLN A 121 7.51 10.50 -28.43
N ASP A 122 8.38 10.76 -29.40
CA ASP A 122 9.71 11.30 -29.14
C ASP A 122 9.62 12.75 -28.65
N GLY A 123 10.52 13.12 -27.73
CA GLY A 123 10.70 14.49 -27.26
C GLY A 123 12.13 14.96 -27.53
N PHE A 124 12.30 16.19 -28.03
CA PHE A 124 13.61 16.76 -28.35
C PHE A 124 13.82 18.13 -27.71
N ALA A 125 14.93 18.27 -26.99
CA ALA A 125 15.40 19.57 -26.53
C ALA A 125 15.73 20.49 -27.73
N PRO A 126 15.73 21.82 -27.54
CA PRO A 126 16.05 22.78 -28.61
C PRO A 126 17.44 22.57 -29.25
N ASP A 127 18.38 21.95 -28.55
CA ASP A 127 19.71 21.60 -29.06
C ASP A 127 19.74 20.29 -29.86
N GLY A 128 18.60 19.60 -30.01
CA GLY A 128 18.45 18.33 -30.71
C GLY A 128 18.66 17.10 -29.83
N THR A 129 18.93 17.27 -28.52
CA THR A 129 19.04 16.13 -27.60
C THR A 129 17.69 15.44 -27.46
N GLN A 130 17.64 14.15 -27.77
CA GLN A 130 16.43 13.35 -27.57
C GLN A 130 16.24 13.09 -26.06
N LEU A 131 15.15 13.64 -25.51
CA LEU A 131 14.82 13.51 -24.10
C LEU A 131 13.85 12.36 -23.84
N CYS A 132 12.98 12.04 -24.80
CA CYS A 132 12.06 10.90 -24.77
C CYS A 132 12.17 10.08 -26.06
N ILE A 133 12.14 8.75 -25.92
CA ILE A 133 12.08 7.80 -27.02
C ILE A 133 10.73 7.09 -26.91
N GLY A 134 9.88 7.30 -27.91
CA GLY A 134 8.58 6.65 -27.98
C GLY A 134 8.70 5.14 -28.13
N HIS A 135 8.01 4.38 -27.27
CA HIS A 135 8.04 2.92 -27.30
C HIS A 135 6.65 2.30 -27.24
N TYR A 136 6.46 1.25 -28.04
CA TYR A 136 5.27 0.39 -28.09
C TYR A 136 3.94 1.18 -28.19
N PRO A 137 3.81 2.16 -29.11
CA PRO A 137 2.70 3.11 -29.10
C PRO A 137 1.31 2.48 -29.29
N ASP A 138 1.26 1.30 -29.89
CA ASP A 138 0.02 0.57 -30.16
C ASP A 138 -0.52 -0.21 -28.95
N TYR A 139 0.22 -0.24 -27.84
CA TYR A 139 -0.17 -0.94 -26.60
C TYR A 139 -0.68 0.05 -25.55
N SER A 140 -1.67 -0.37 -24.74
CA SER A 140 -2.21 0.44 -23.63
C SER A 140 -1.20 0.54 -22.48
N SER A 141 -1.17 1.68 -21.79
CA SER A 141 -0.42 1.92 -20.54
C SER A 141 -1.28 1.71 -19.30
N GLU A 142 -2.58 1.49 -19.47
CA GLU A 142 -3.55 1.44 -18.36
C GLU A 142 -3.19 0.33 -17.38
N PHE A 143 -3.46 0.56 -16.11
CA PHE A 143 -3.29 -0.42 -15.05
C PHE A 143 -4.50 -0.35 -14.13
N ASN A 144 -4.65 -1.30 -13.21
CA ASN A 144 -5.91 -1.54 -12.52
C ASN A 144 -5.89 -1.11 -11.06
N PHE A 145 -4.71 -0.82 -10.51
CA PHE A 145 -4.54 -0.55 -9.08
C PHE A 145 -3.22 0.19 -8.82
N GLN A 146 -3.29 1.26 -8.04
CA GLN A 146 -2.14 2.03 -7.58
C GLN A 146 -1.91 1.77 -6.09
N MET A 147 -0.65 1.61 -5.70
CA MET A 147 -0.25 1.62 -4.31
C MET A 147 1.03 2.43 -4.09
N ASN A 148 1.10 3.16 -2.97
CA ASN A 148 2.32 3.83 -2.54
C ASN A 148 2.60 3.71 -1.04
N THR A 149 3.89 3.66 -0.70
CA THR A 149 4.44 3.90 0.63
C THR A 149 5.23 5.20 0.65
N GLY A 150 4.69 6.21 1.35
CA GLY A 150 5.16 7.59 1.28
C GLY A 150 4.94 8.23 -0.10
N GLY A 151 5.52 9.42 -0.28
CA GLY A 151 5.34 10.24 -1.48
C GLY A 151 4.06 11.09 -1.47
N ALA A 152 3.87 11.88 -2.52
CA ALA A 152 2.73 12.79 -2.66
C ALA A 152 2.32 12.95 -4.12
N MET A 153 1.08 13.37 -4.36
CA MET A 153 0.59 13.72 -5.69
C MET A 153 1.04 15.16 -6.02
N GLY A 154 1.49 15.40 -7.26
CA GLY A 154 2.00 16.72 -7.65
C GLY A 154 0.96 17.84 -7.52
N SER A 155 -0.31 17.54 -7.77
CA SER A 155 -1.44 18.44 -7.51
C SER A 155 -2.71 17.62 -7.33
N ALA A 156 -3.59 18.07 -6.42
CA ALA A 156 -4.96 17.56 -6.31
C ALA A 156 -5.76 17.69 -7.60
N GLU A 157 -5.43 18.67 -8.46
CA GLU A 157 -6.12 18.90 -9.74
C GLU A 157 -5.87 17.78 -10.76
N TRP A 158 -4.90 16.89 -10.50
CA TRP A 158 -4.65 15.74 -11.37
C TRP A 158 -5.67 14.62 -11.13
N LEU A 159 -6.30 14.58 -9.96
CA LEU A 159 -7.19 13.50 -9.57
C LEU A 159 -8.58 13.68 -10.18
N ASP A 160 -8.98 12.74 -11.02
CA ASP A 160 -10.30 12.71 -11.65
C ASP A 160 -11.13 11.51 -11.18
N ALA A 161 -12.45 11.66 -11.28
CA ALA A 161 -13.37 10.54 -11.08
C ALA A 161 -13.21 9.52 -12.21
N GLY A 162 -12.98 8.26 -11.86
CA GLY A 162 -12.66 7.19 -12.80
C GLY A 162 -11.18 6.83 -12.88
N ASP A 163 -10.29 7.54 -12.18
CA ASP A 163 -8.90 7.10 -12.01
C ASP A 163 -8.84 5.75 -11.27
N VAL A 164 -7.72 5.06 -11.43
CA VAL A 164 -7.52 3.73 -10.86
C VAL A 164 -7.67 3.76 -9.32
N PRO A 165 -8.19 2.69 -8.71
CA PRO A 165 -8.26 2.58 -7.25
C PRO A 165 -6.86 2.71 -6.62
N MET A 166 -6.78 3.46 -5.52
CA MET A 166 -5.52 3.88 -4.89
C MET A 166 -5.44 3.41 -3.44
N VAL A 167 -4.27 2.91 -3.05
CA VAL A 167 -3.93 2.59 -1.65
C VAL A 167 -2.65 3.29 -1.24
N SER A 168 -2.65 3.97 -0.09
CA SER A 168 -1.49 4.73 0.38
C SER A 168 -1.17 4.43 1.83
N PHE A 169 0.10 4.20 2.12
CA PHE A 169 0.65 4.15 3.48
C PHE A 169 1.52 5.36 3.67
N HIS A 170 1.22 6.20 4.66
CA HIS A 170 1.93 7.47 4.81
C HIS A 170 2.08 7.80 6.29
N CYS A 171 3.32 8.06 6.73
CA CYS A 171 3.59 8.58 8.08
C CYS A 171 3.07 10.02 8.19
N PRO A 172 2.13 10.33 9.11
CA PRO A 172 1.65 11.70 9.28
C PRO A 172 2.73 12.70 9.73
N HIS A 173 3.84 12.20 10.28
CA HIS A 173 4.99 12.99 10.71
C HIS A 173 6.12 13.04 9.68
N ASP A 174 5.92 12.54 8.45
CA ASP A 174 6.92 12.60 7.39
C ASP A 174 7.39 14.05 7.16
N PRO A 175 8.68 14.37 7.40
CA PRO A 175 9.19 15.73 7.30
C PRO A 175 9.54 16.15 5.87
N PHE A 176 9.48 15.23 4.89
CA PHE A 176 9.98 15.41 3.53
C PHE A 176 8.86 15.37 2.49
N ALA A 177 7.94 14.41 2.59
CA ALA A 177 6.74 14.33 1.77
C ALA A 177 5.51 14.64 2.63
N PRO A 178 4.70 15.65 2.27
CA PRO A 178 3.64 16.12 3.14
C PRO A 178 2.49 15.09 3.20
N TYR A 179 1.98 14.81 4.40
CA TYR A 179 0.83 13.91 4.60
C TYR A 179 -0.50 14.54 4.18
N THR A 180 -0.62 15.85 4.36
CA THR A 180 -1.67 16.72 3.80
C THR A 180 -1.09 17.51 2.64
N THR A 181 -1.81 18.49 2.07
CA THR A 181 -1.23 19.40 1.08
C THR A 181 -0.19 20.30 1.74
N GLY A 182 1.01 20.28 1.20
CA GLY A 182 2.14 21.02 1.77
C GLY A 182 3.36 20.99 0.87
N VAL A 183 4.47 21.53 1.37
CA VAL A 183 5.70 21.67 0.58
C VAL A 183 6.56 20.42 0.70
N VAL A 184 6.95 19.85 -0.43
CA VAL A 184 8.00 18.83 -0.54
C VAL A 184 9.35 19.47 -0.20
N VAL A 185 10.10 18.82 0.69
CA VAL A 185 11.38 19.32 1.20
C VAL A 185 12.52 18.37 0.85
N VAL A 186 13.67 18.92 0.48
CA VAL A 186 14.88 18.14 0.21
C VAL A 186 15.39 17.47 1.50
N PRO A 187 15.54 16.14 1.56
CA PRO A 187 15.97 15.46 2.79
C PRO A 187 17.35 15.86 3.30
N THR A 188 18.26 16.26 2.41
CA THR A 188 19.65 16.57 2.74
C THR A 188 19.91 18.04 3.09
N THR A 189 19.18 18.98 2.48
CA THR A 189 19.39 20.42 2.67
C THR A 189 18.26 21.10 3.44
N ASN A 190 17.14 20.40 3.64
CA ASN A 190 15.92 20.92 4.24
C ASN A 190 15.36 22.16 3.50
N GLU A 191 15.65 22.25 2.20
CA GLU A 191 15.18 23.33 1.34
C GLU A 191 13.82 22.98 0.71
N PRO A 192 12.91 23.96 0.57
CA PRO A 192 11.65 23.74 -0.11
C PRO A 192 11.86 23.47 -1.60
N VAL A 193 10.98 22.65 -2.16
CA VAL A 193 10.93 22.34 -3.59
C VAL A 193 9.60 22.85 -4.16
N ILE A 194 8.52 22.10 -3.97
CA ILE A 194 7.21 22.35 -4.60
C ILE A 194 6.08 21.98 -3.64
N GLU A 195 4.93 22.65 -3.75
CA GLU A 195 3.71 22.20 -3.07
C GLU A 195 3.15 20.94 -3.74
N ALA A 196 2.76 19.95 -2.95
CA ALA A 196 2.20 18.68 -3.38
C ALA A 196 1.05 18.28 -2.45
N THR A 197 0.13 17.47 -2.96
CA THR A 197 -1.03 16.95 -2.22
C THR A 197 -0.69 15.59 -1.62
N GLY A 198 -0.64 15.54 -0.29
CA GLY A 198 -0.38 14.33 0.49
C GLY A 198 -1.53 13.34 0.51
N ALA A 199 -1.25 12.12 1.00
CA ALA A 199 -2.21 11.01 1.02
C ALA A 199 -3.52 11.32 1.74
N TYR A 200 -3.48 12.06 2.85
CA TYR A 200 -4.70 12.43 3.54
C TYR A 200 -5.65 13.25 2.66
N ASP A 201 -5.11 14.28 2.00
CA ASP A 201 -5.93 15.23 1.25
C ASP A 201 -6.48 14.62 -0.04
N PHE A 202 -5.69 13.86 -0.80
CA PHE A 202 -6.23 13.24 -2.01
C PHE A 202 -7.18 12.08 -1.71
N HIS A 203 -6.99 11.32 -0.63
CA HIS A 203 -7.99 10.33 -0.20
C HIS A 203 -9.28 11.01 0.30
N ALA A 204 -9.17 12.18 0.94
CA ALA A 204 -10.35 12.97 1.31
C ALA A 204 -11.11 13.46 0.07
N ILE A 205 -10.40 13.83 -1.01
CA ILE A 205 -11.01 14.17 -2.30
C ILE A 205 -11.70 12.96 -2.91
N ILE A 206 -11.05 11.79 -2.97
CA ILE A 206 -11.66 10.54 -3.47
C ILE A 206 -12.97 10.26 -2.71
N ASN A 207 -12.95 10.32 -1.38
CA ASN A 207 -14.13 10.02 -0.57
C ASN A 207 -15.23 11.09 -0.64
N ALA A 208 -14.93 12.28 -1.16
CA ALA A 208 -15.89 13.35 -1.41
C ALA A 208 -16.50 13.31 -2.83
N GLN A 209 -15.98 12.47 -3.74
CA GLN A 209 -16.55 12.27 -5.07
C GLN A 209 -17.95 11.62 -4.98
N GLU A 210 -18.78 11.87 -5.99
CA GLU A 210 -20.06 11.17 -6.14
C GLU A 210 -19.82 9.66 -6.38
N ALA A 211 -20.65 8.82 -5.77
CA ALA A 211 -20.50 7.37 -5.93
C ALA A 211 -20.89 6.92 -7.36
N PRO A 212 -20.16 5.95 -7.97
CA PRO A 212 -18.95 5.32 -7.44
C PRO A 212 -17.73 6.24 -7.54
N ASN A 213 -17.01 6.43 -6.43
CA ASN A 213 -15.70 7.09 -6.42
C ASN A 213 -14.59 6.12 -6.85
N ASN A 214 -13.35 6.61 -6.97
CA ASN A 214 -12.21 5.79 -7.45
C ASN A 214 -11.94 4.53 -6.61
N ASN A 215 -12.26 4.55 -5.31
CA ASN A 215 -12.03 3.45 -4.38
C ASN A 215 -13.28 2.61 -4.08
N ASP A 216 -14.43 2.92 -4.69
CA ASP A 216 -15.72 2.26 -4.47
C ASP A 216 -15.64 0.72 -4.64
N VAL A 217 -14.81 0.27 -5.58
CA VAL A 217 -14.61 -1.15 -5.92
C VAL A 217 -14.19 -2.00 -4.72
N PHE A 218 -13.41 -1.46 -3.79
CA PHE A 218 -13.03 -2.16 -2.57
C PHE A 218 -13.71 -1.61 -1.32
N GLN A 219 -14.14 -0.34 -1.31
CA GLN A 219 -14.96 0.24 -0.25
C GLN A 219 -16.27 -0.53 -0.04
N SER A 220 -16.89 -0.96 -1.15
CA SER A 220 -18.13 -1.75 -1.14
C SER A 220 -18.01 -3.12 -0.48
N LEU A 221 -16.80 -3.59 -0.19
CA LEU A 221 -16.57 -4.84 0.55
C LEU A 221 -16.75 -4.67 2.07
N GLU A 222 -16.70 -3.43 2.57
CA GLU A 222 -16.81 -3.11 4.00
C GLU A 222 -15.82 -3.96 4.85
N LEU A 223 -14.56 -4.07 4.41
CA LEU A 223 -13.55 -4.90 5.06
C LEU A 223 -13.39 -4.56 6.54
N ALA A 224 -13.52 -5.58 7.39
CA ALA A 224 -13.51 -5.45 8.85
C ALA A 224 -12.48 -6.37 9.53
N ASP A 225 -11.43 -6.79 8.80
CA ASP A 225 -10.28 -7.46 9.39
C ASP A 225 -9.49 -6.51 10.31
N ASP A 226 -8.66 -7.07 11.19
CA ASP A 226 -7.92 -6.30 12.21
C ASP A 226 -7.09 -5.15 11.61
N VAL A 227 -6.52 -5.34 10.42
CA VAL A 227 -5.69 -4.32 9.75
C VAL A 227 -6.56 -3.21 9.16
N SER A 228 -7.69 -3.57 8.53
CA SER A 228 -8.67 -2.59 8.04
C SER A 228 -9.30 -1.78 9.18
N LEU A 229 -9.65 -2.42 10.30
CA LEU A 229 -10.19 -1.73 11.48
C LEU A 229 -9.16 -0.79 12.12
N ALA A 230 -7.88 -1.19 12.16
CA ALA A 230 -6.80 -0.35 12.66
C ALA A 230 -6.62 0.91 11.80
N ALA A 231 -6.67 0.78 10.47
CA ALA A 231 -6.62 1.91 9.55
C ALA A 231 -7.81 2.86 9.74
N ASN A 232 -9.03 2.30 9.81
CA ASN A 232 -10.28 3.05 9.95
C ASN A 232 -10.37 3.88 11.23
N ALA A 233 -9.66 3.47 12.29
CA ALA A 233 -9.56 4.25 13.51
C ALA A 233 -8.69 5.52 13.37
N LEU A 234 -7.91 5.65 12.29
CA LEU A 234 -6.90 6.69 12.09
C LEU A 234 -7.10 7.53 10.83
N ASN A 235 -7.88 7.06 9.85
CA ASN A 235 -8.01 7.65 8.52
C ASN A 235 -9.36 8.33 8.27
N ASP A 236 -10.15 8.61 9.31
CA ASP A 236 -11.51 9.16 9.21
C ASP A 236 -12.49 8.31 8.36
N GLY A 237 -12.25 7.00 8.27
CA GLY A 237 -13.04 6.05 7.48
C GLY A 237 -12.70 6.05 5.99
N MET A 238 -11.64 6.75 5.57
CA MET A 238 -11.18 6.79 4.18
C MET A 238 -10.48 5.49 3.79
N ASP A 239 -11.27 4.49 3.39
CA ASP A 239 -10.73 3.22 2.91
C ASP A 239 -9.85 3.45 1.67
N GLY A 240 -8.61 2.94 1.74
CA GLY A 240 -7.53 3.25 0.82
C GLY A 240 -6.35 3.94 1.51
N LEU A 241 -6.57 4.67 2.61
CA LEU A 241 -5.51 5.34 3.36
C LEU A 241 -5.13 4.58 4.64
N TYR A 242 -3.85 4.28 4.80
CA TYR A 242 -3.29 3.74 6.04
C TYR A 242 -2.30 4.74 6.67
N PRO A 243 -2.70 5.47 7.72
CA PRO A 243 -1.80 6.35 8.47
C PRO A 243 -0.79 5.53 9.27
N VAL A 244 0.50 5.75 9.03
CA VAL A 244 1.58 4.98 9.67
C VAL A 244 2.06 5.72 10.93
N LEU A 245 1.61 5.26 12.10
CA LEU A 245 2.02 5.80 13.39
C LEU A 245 3.14 4.96 14.01
N ASN A 246 4.34 5.00 13.43
CA ASN A 246 5.49 4.25 13.94
C ASN A 246 6.12 4.88 15.19
N ASN A 247 6.41 4.05 16.21
CA ASN A 247 7.08 4.46 17.44
C ASN A 247 6.44 5.66 18.16
N TYR A 248 5.11 5.70 18.28
CA TYR A 248 4.42 6.78 19.01
C TYR A 248 4.40 6.52 20.52
N VAL A 249 4.80 7.53 21.30
CA VAL A 249 4.69 7.55 22.77
C VAL A 249 3.94 8.81 23.17
N ASP A 250 2.86 8.66 23.95
CA ASP A 250 2.00 9.76 24.41
C ASP A 250 1.50 10.69 23.28
N GLY A 251 1.25 10.12 22.09
CA GLY A 251 0.71 10.85 20.92
C GLY A 251 1.75 11.58 20.07
N ALA A 252 3.04 11.38 20.31
CA ALA A 252 4.12 11.93 19.49
C ALA A 252 5.09 10.82 19.02
N PRO A 253 5.68 10.91 17.82
CA PRO A 253 6.69 9.96 17.38
C PRO A 253 7.96 10.11 18.24
N SER A 254 8.46 9.02 18.82
CA SER A 254 9.76 9.01 19.47
C SER A 254 10.91 9.09 18.46
N GLU A 255 10.63 8.75 17.20
CA GLU A 255 11.58 8.78 16.07
C GLU A 255 11.03 9.68 14.96
N PRO A 256 11.08 11.01 15.14
CA PRO A 256 10.34 11.97 14.29
C PRO A 256 10.84 12.08 12.85
N PHE A 257 11.94 11.42 12.51
CA PHE A 257 12.51 11.40 11.15
C PHE A 257 12.30 10.06 10.45
N ASP A 258 11.69 9.08 11.13
CA ASP A 258 11.40 7.77 10.54
C ASP A 258 10.09 7.78 9.74
N SER A 259 10.21 8.22 8.49
CA SER A 259 9.09 8.29 7.53
C SER A 259 8.91 7.02 6.70
N SER A 260 9.72 5.97 6.92
CA SER A 260 9.69 4.75 6.11
C SER A 260 10.08 3.51 6.93
N PRO A 261 9.32 3.16 7.97
CA PRO A 261 9.67 2.08 8.90
C PRO A 261 9.73 0.69 8.26
N TRP A 262 9.20 0.52 7.04
CA TRP A 262 9.31 -0.70 6.24
C TRP A 262 10.66 -0.84 5.53
N GLN A 263 11.54 0.17 5.57
CA GLN A 263 12.86 0.16 4.96
C GLN A 263 13.94 -0.18 5.99
N TRP A 264 14.94 -0.97 5.59
CA TRP A 264 16.16 -1.16 6.38
C TRP A 264 17.37 -1.38 5.48
N TRP A 265 18.56 -1.17 6.04
CA TRP A 265 19.84 -1.36 5.38
C TRP A 265 20.81 -2.13 6.27
N ASP A 266 21.77 -2.81 5.63
CA ASP A 266 22.82 -3.51 6.37
C ASP A 266 23.83 -2.50 6.94
N VAL A 267 23.86 -2.40 8.28
CA VAL A 267 24.72 -1.45 8.98
C VAL A 267 26.20 -1.67 8.70
N ALA A 268 26.64 -2.93 8.63
CA ALA A 268 28.04 -3.25 8.37
C ALA A 268 28.45 -2.87 6.95
N VAL A 269 27.56 -3.05 5.97
CA VAL A 269 27.79 -2.63 4.58
C VAL A 269 27.98 -1.12 4.48
N VAL A 270 27.09 -0.33 5.10
CA VAL A 270 27.21 1.14 5.03
C VAL A 270 28.41 1.65 5.83
N GLN A 271 28.75 1.04 6.96
CA GLN A 271 29.99 1.35 7.71
C GLN A 271 31.26 1.05 6.90
N ALA A 272 31.24 0.02 6.05
CA ALA A 272 32.35 -0.26 5.14
C ALA A 272 32.47 0.83 4.06
N VAL A 273 31.34 1.35 3.55
CA VAL A 273 31.31 2.51 2.65
C VAL A 273 31.87 3.75 3.35
N ASP A 274 31.42 4.04 4.58
CA ASP A 274 31.93 5.15 5.40
C ASP A 274 33.44 5.09 5.58
N SER A 275 33.96 3.91 5.91
CA SER A 275 35.40 3.70 6.06
C SER A 275 36.17 3.89 4.75
N ALA A 276 35.61 3.47 3.62
CA ALA A 276 36.25 3.56 2.31
C ALA A 276 36.20 4.97 1.71
N GLN A 277 35.12 5.71 1.95
CA GLN A 277 34.86 7.03 1.35
C GLN A 277 35.09 8.20 2.31
N GLY A 278 35.39 7.93 3.58
CA GLY A 278 35.52 8.96 4.61
C GLY A 278 34.20 9.67 4.92
N THR A 279 33.07 8.96 4.76
CA THR A 279 31.72 9.47 5.05
C THR A 279 31.27 9.05 6.45
N SER A 280 30.10 9.55 6.88
CA SER A 280 29.48 9.25 8.17
C SER A 280 27.99 8.91 8.04
N ILE A 281 27.62 8.25 6.95
CA ILE A 281 26.24 7.94 6.58
C ILE A 281 25.61 7.07 7.66
N ALA A 282 26.24 5.95 8.03
CA ALA A 282 25.66 5.01 9.00
C ALA A 282 25.44 5.68 10.35
N GLY A 283 26.44 6.42 10.84
CA GLY A 283 26.33 7.14 12.11
C GLY A 283 25.22 8.19 12.08
N THR A 284 25.08 8.94 10.99
CA THR A 284 24.04 9.98 10.85
C THR A 284 22.64 9.35 10.79
N GLN A 285 22.45 8.33 9.94
CA GLN A 285 21.13 7.70 9.75
C GLN A 285 20.65 7.00 11.02
N LEU A 286 21.54 6.34 11.78
CA LEU A 286 21.20 5.74 13.07
C LEU A 286 20.84 6.77 14.16
N THR A 287 21.16 8.05 14.01
CA THR A 287 20.63 9.09 14.92
C THR A 287 19.20 9.52 14.58
N LEU A 288 18.75 9.27 13.35
CA LEU A 288 17.44 9.68 12.85
C LEU A 288 16.41 8.56 13.01
N ASN A 289 16.81 7.31 12.75
CA ASN A 289 16.03 6.10 12.99
C ASN A 289 16.95 5.05 13.68
N PRO A 290 17.03 5.06 15.03
CA PRO A 290 17.82 4.09 15.78
C PRO A 290 17.23 2.68 15.84
N THR A 291 15.92 2.48 15.59
CA THR A 291 15.30 1.14 15.57
C THR A 291 15.36 0.45 14.21
N MET A 292 15.87 1.14 13.19
CA MET A 292 16.02 0.65 11.82
C MET A 292 16.58 -0.77 11.79
N GLY A 293 15.78 -1.67 11.25
CA GLY A 293 16.13 -3.08 11.14
C GLY A 293 14.94 -3.96 10.77
N PRO A 294 15.20 -5.25 10.53
CA PRO A 294 14.15 -6.18 10.14
C PRO A 294 13.06 -6.36 11.22
N ASP A 295 13.40 -6.21 12.50
CA ASP A 295 12.44 -6.35 13.60
C ASP A 295 11.37 -5.24 13.59
N GLU A 296 11.72 -4.06 13.09
CA GLU A 296 10.79 -2.95 12.86
C GLU A 296 10.09 -3.09 11.50
N ALA A 297 10.84 -3.41 10.45
CA ALA A 297 10.33 -3.37 9.07
C ALA A 297 9.38 -4.52 8.70
N LEU A 298 9.64 -5.75 9.17
CA LEU A 298 8.83 -6.91 8.78
C LEU A 298 7.36 -6.81 9.25
N PRO A 299 7.05 -6.36 10.49
CA PRO A 299 5.67 -6.10 10.89
C PRO A 299 4.94 -5.10 9.98
N TRP A 300 5.63 -4.04 9.55
CA TRP A 300 5.04 -3.07 8.62
C TRP A 300 4.80 -3.66 7.24
N ILE A 301 5.71 -4.51 6.75
CA ILE A 301 5.51 -5.23 5.48
C ILE A 301 4.30 -6.17 5.55
N ASP A 302 4.10 -6.86 6.68
CA ASP A 302 2.93 -7.72 6.88
C ASP A 302 1.62 -6.91 6.87
N ILE A 303 1.61 -5.74 7.53
CA ILE A 303 0.47 -4.79 7.51
C ILE A 303 0.21 -4.29 6.09
N ILE A 304 1.26 -3.89 5.37
CA ILE A 304 1.17 -3.41 3.99
C ILE A 304 0.56 -4.48 3.08
N GLN A 305 1.04 -5.72 3.17
CA GLN A 305 0.51 -6.85 2.41
C GLN A 305 -0.94 -7.14 2.79
N GLY A 306 -1.25 -7.22 4.08
CA GLY A 306 -2.58 -7.55 4.61
C GLY A 306 -3.65 -6.54 4.21
N TYR A 307 -3.33 -5.24 4.27
CA TYR A 307 -4.26 -4.18 3.87
C TYR A 307 -4.39 -4.07 2.35
N THR A 308 -3.29 -4.20 1.60
CA THR A 308 -3.30 -4.01 0.14
C THR A 308 -3.91 -5.19 -0.62
N ALA A 309 -3.60 -6.43 -0.22
CA ALA A 309 -3.96 -7.63 -0.98
C ALA A 309 -5.47 -7.79 -1.27
N PRO A 310 -6.40 -7.68 -0.30
CA PRO A 310 -7.82 -7.82 -0.59
C PRO A 310 -8.35 -6.71 -1.51
N ARG A 311 -7.88 -5.47 -1.32
CA ARG A 311 -8.26 -4.30 -2.15
C ARG A 311 -7.78 -4.46 -3.59
N MET A 312 -6.52 -4.85 -3.75
CA MET A 312 -5.93 -5.14 -5.05
C MET A 312 -6.64 -6.31 -5.74
N ALA A 313 -6.95 -7.38 -5.01
CA ALA A 313 -7.63 -8.55 -5.59
C ALA A 313 -8.98 -8.19 -6.20
N VAL A 314 -9.80 -7.37 -5.52
CA VAL A 314 -11.10 -6.95 -6.05
C VAL A 314 -10.97 -5.89 -7.15
N ALA A 315 -10.07 -4.92 -7.00
CA ALA A 315 -9.79 -3.92 -8.05
C ALA A 315 -9.32 -4.56 -9.36
N MET A 316 -8.53 -5.64 -9.26
CA MET A 316 -8.09 -6.42 -10.40
C MET A 316 -9.13 -7.47 -10.83
N GLY A 317 -10.27 -7.62 -10.17
CA GLY A 317 -11.27 -8.65 -10.51
C GLY A 317 -10.72 -10.09 -10.43
N LEU A 318 -9.80 -10.32 -9.49
CA LEU A 318 -9.23 -11.64 -9.18
C LEU A 318 -10.06 -12.41 -8.15
N THR A 319 -11.05 -11.75 -7.55
CA THR A 319 -12.06 -12.39 -6.72
C THR A 319 -13.20 -12.90 -7.59
N GLU A 320 -13.60 -14.16 -7.38
CA GLU A 320 -14.91 -14.58 -7.86
C GLU A 320 -15.96 -13.89 -6.97
N ILE A 321 -16.94 -13.20 -7.57
CA ILE A 321 -18.13 -12.68 -6.86
C ILE A 321 -18.92 -13.82 -6.15
N SER A 322 -18.50 -15.08 -6.33
CA SER A 322 -18.99 -16.24 -5.58
C SER A 322 -17.85 -17.04 -4.94
N SER A 323 -17.11 -16.41 -4.03
CA SER A 323 -16.72 -17.15 -2.84
C SER A 323 -18.02 -17.52 -2.11
N GLY A 324 -18.51 -18.74 -2.29
CA GLY A 324 -19.59 -19.33 -1.48
C GLY A 324 -19.22 -19.50 -0.01
N VAL A 325 -18.24 -18.75 0.49
CA VAL A 325 -18.05 -18.45 1.89
C VAL A 325 -18.78 -17.14 2.13
N GLU A 326 -20.06 -17.26 2.48
CA GLU A 326 -20.63 -16.26 3.37
C GLU A 326 -19.71 -16.24 4.60
N ASP A 327 -19.04 -15.12 4.87
CA ASP A 327 -18.67 -14.77 6.24
C ASP A 327 -19.97 -14.55 7.00
N VAL A 328 -20.68 -15.66 7.25
CA VAL A 328 -21.58 -15.73 8.36
C VAL A 328 -20.66 -15.58 9.54
N VAL A 329 -20.75 -14.45 10.23
CA VAL A 329 -20.51 -14.41 11.67
C VAL A 329 -21.46 -15.46 12.27
N LYS A 330 -21.08 -16.74 12.17
CA LYS A 330 -21.79 -17.82 12.82
C LYS A 330 -21.51 -17.57 14.29
N GLY A 331 -22.53 -17.10 15.02
CA GLY A 331 -22.50 -17.21 16.47
C GLY A 331 -22.08 -18.64 16.86
N GLU A 332 -21.37 -18.78 17.98
CA GLU A 332 -20.75 -20.02 18.46
C GLU A 332 -21.45 -21.28 17.92
N THR A 333 -20.85 -21.96 16.93
CA THR A 333 -21.48 -23.15 16.31
C THR A 333 -21.48 -24.34 17.26
N PHE A 334 -20.76 -24.21 18.37
CA PHE A 334 -20.58 -25.20 19.41
C PHE A 334 -20.41 -24.54 20.79
N THR A 335 -21.08 -25.10 21.81
CA THR A 335 -20.98 -24.66 23.22
C THR A 335 -20.83 -25.83 24.18
N VAL A 336 -20.05 -25.64 25.24
CA VAL A 336 -19.88 -26.59 26.36
C VAL A 336 -20.52 -26.05 27.63
N TYR A 337 -21.51 -26.76 28.18
CA TYR A 337 -22.17 -26.35 29.42
C TYR A 337 -22.67 -27.54 30.29
N PRO A 338 -22.57 -27.44 31.63
CA PRO A 338 -21.90 -26.39 32.36
C PRO A 338 -20.38 -26.44 32.16
N ASN A 339 -19.76 -25.27 32.15
CA ASN A 339 -18.32 -25.08 32.12
C ASN A 339 -17.97 -23.90 33.05
N PRO A 340 -17.27 -24.11 34.18
CA PRO A 340 -16.68 -25.39 34.63
C PRO A 340 -17.69 -26.50 34.95
N THR A 341 -17.25 -27.77 34.93
CA THR A 341 -18.05 -28.95 35.29
C THR A 341 -17.42 -29.75 36.42
N SER A 342 -18.24 -30.37 37.28
CA SER A 342 -17.81 -31.34 38.30
C SER A 342 -18.01 -32.81 37.88
N GLY A 343 -18.31 -33.05 36.60
CA GLY A 343 -18.50 -34.39 36.06
C GLY A 343 -19.17 -34.36 34.70
N PHE A 344 -20.49 -34.19 34.68
CA PHE A 344 -21.26 -34.15 33.43
C PHE A 344 -21.21 -32.78 32.77
N THR A 345 -20.90 -32.76 31.48
CA THR A 345 -21.07 -31.57 30.65
C THR A 345 -21.79 -31.93 29.35
N THR A 346 -22.49 -30.98 28.79
CA THR A 346 -23.20 -31.08 27.52
C THR A 346 -22.43 -30.33 26.47
N ILE A 347 -22.28 -30.98 25.33
CA ILE A 347 -21.58 -30.48 24.14
C ILE A 347 -22.70 -30.28 23.11
N ALA A 348 -23.11 -29.03 22.90
CA ALA A 348 -24.19 -28.66 21.98
C ALA A 348 -23.62 -28.00 20.73
N PHE A 349 -23.98 -28.51 19.56
CA PHE A 349 -23.42 -28.12 18.28
C PHE A 349 -24.51 -28.02 17.21
N ASN A 350 -24.36 -27.07 16.30
CA ASN A 350 -25.34 -26.77 15.27
C ASN A 350 -24.93 -27.30 13.89
N GLU A 351 -23.70 -27.78 13.74
CA GLU A 351 -23.12 -28.27 12.48
C GLU A 351 -22.71 -29.75 12.59
N PRO A 352 -22.98 -30.58 11.57
CA PRO A 352 -22.60 -31.98 11.60
C PRO A 352 -21.08 -32.14 11.57
N ALA A 353 -20.55 -32.93 12.51
CA ALA A 353 -19.14 -33.28 12.58
C ALA A 353 -18.97 -34.81 12.67
N PRO A 354 -17.84 -35.36 12.21
CA PRO A 354 -17.57 -36.80 12.31
C PRO A 354 -17.23 -37.23 13.74
N PHE A 355 -16.57 -36.35 14.52
CA PHE A 355 -16.12 -36.62 15.87
C PHE A 355 -16.08 -35.35 16.73
N CYS A 356 -16.18 -35.56 18.04
CA CYS A 356 -15.72 -34.62 19.06
C CYS A 356 -14.50 -35.23 19.78
N SER A 357 -13.46 -34.43 19.97
CA SER A 357 -12.22 -34.84 20.64
C SER A 357 -11.96 -33.98 21.87
N LEU A 358 -11.41 -34.60 22.92
CA LEU A 358 -10.95 -33.92 24.13
C LEU A 358 -9.43 -34.06 24.23
N TYR A 359 -8.74 -32.94 24.37
CA TYR A 359 -7.28 -32.88 24.48
C TYR A 359 -6.85 -32.33 25.84
N THR A 360 -5.69 -32.77 26.28
CA THR A 360 -4.91 -32.05 27.30
C THR A 360 -4.29 -30.78 26.71
N MET A 361 -3.83 -29.86 27.57
CA MET A 361 -3.13 -28.64 27.13
C MET A 361 -1.81 -28.90 26.39
N ASP A 362 -1.17 -30.07 26.58
CA ASP A 362 0.00 -30.52 25.80
C ASP A 362 -0.39 -31.19 24.46
N GLY A 363 -1.66 -31.11 24.05
CA GLY A 363 -2.13 -31.56 22.74
C GLY A 363 -2.37 -33.06 22.60
N ARG A 364 -2.39 -33.82 23.71
CA ARG A 364 -2.67 -35.26 23.68
C ARG A 364 -4.16 -35.53 23.73
N ILE A 365 -4.65 -36.42 22.88
CA ILE A 365 -6.05 -36.88 22.89
C ILE A 365 -6.29 -37.70 24.17
N VAL A 366 -7.26 -37.25 24.96
CA VAL A 366 -7.75 -37.89 26.18
C VAL A 366 -8.91 -38.82 25.86
N ARG A 367 -9.87 -38.33 25.05
CA ARG A 367 -11.04 -39.08 24.58
C ARG A 367 -11.50 -38.55 23.23
N GLN A 368 -12.21 -39.40 22.50
CA GLN A 368 -12.87 -39.04 21.25
C GLN A 368 -14.22 -39.75 21.17
N TRP A 369 -15.24 -39.03 20.70
CA TRP A 369 -16.61 -39.51 20.55
C TRP A 369 -17.03 -39.41 19.07
N PRO A 370 -17.46 -40.51 18.43
CA PRO A 370 -18.04 -40.44 17.10
C PRO A 370 -19.42 -39.78 17.16
N LEU A 371 -19.71 -38.88 16.22
CA LEU A 371 -20.96 -38.11 16.18
C LEU A 371 -21.92 -38.55 15.05
N ILE A 372 -21.62 -39.67 14.39
CA ILE A 372 -22.48 -40.21 13.32
C ILE A 372 -23.89 -40.50 13.88
N GLY A 373 -24.88 -39.74 13.42
CA GLY A 373 -26.29 -39.87 13.84
C GLY A 373 -26.64 -39.14 15.15
N VAL A 374 -25.75 -38.29 15.68
CA VAL A 374 -26.03 -37.41 16.82
C VAL A 374 -26.42 -36.03 16.28
N GLU A 375 -27.57 -35.50 16.70
CA GLU A 375 -28.06 -34.18 16.28
C GLU A 375 -28.17 -33.24 17.49
N GLY A 376 -27.67 -32.01 17.34
CA GLY A 376 -27.87 -30.90 18.28
C GLY A 376 -27.01 -30.95 19.54
N SER A 377 -26.98 -32.05 20.30
CA SER A 377 -26.14 -32.14 21.51
C SER A 377 -25.95 -33.57 22.01
N PHE A 378 -24.93 -33.76 22.85
CA PHE A 378 -24.75 -34.96 23.65
C PHE A 378 -24.08 -34.63 24.98
N SER A 379 -24.32 -35.46 25.99
CA SER A 379 -23.69 -35.31 27.30
C SER A 379 -22.55 -36.30 27.47
N VAL A 380 -21.47 -35.82 28.09
CA VAL A 380 -20.27 -36.61 28.41
C VAL A 380 -19.99 -36.59 29.90
N ASP A 381 -19.53 -37.72 30.43
CA ASP A 381 -19.05 -37.83 31.80
C ASP A 381 -17.52 -37.70 31.86
N LEU A 382 -17.08 -36.58 32.42
CA LEU A 382 -15.67 -36.23 32.62
C LEU A 382 -15.22 -36.43 34.08
N SER A 383 -16.07 -36.96 34.97
CA SER A 383 -15.76 -37.14 36.41
C SER A 383 -14.54 -38.03 36.68
N ASN A 384 -14.23 -38.92 35.73
CA ASN A 384 -13.09 -39.83 35.79
C ASN A 384 -11.75 -39.20 35.34
N LEU A 385 -11.75 -37.94 34.94
CA LEU A 385 -10.55 -37.20 34.56
C LEU A 385 -10.00 -36.39 35.74
N THR A 386 -8.70 -36.05 35.68
CA THR A 386 -8.07 -35.20 36.68
C THR A 386 -8.65 -33.79 36.59
N ALA A 387 -8.81 -33.11 37.73
CA ALA A 387 -9.21 -31.70 37.73
C ALA A 387 -8.16 -30.86 36.96
N GLY A 388 -8.63 -29.95 36.10
CA GLY A 388 -7.79 -29.18 35.20
C GLY A 388 -8.54 -28.66 33.98
N THR A 389 -7.83 -27.90 33.14
CA THR A 389 -8.35 -27.36 31.88
C THR A 389 -7.98 -28.28 30.72
N TYR A 390 -8.96 -28.52 29.85
CA TYR A 390 -8.85 -29.34 28.65
C TYR A 390 -9.38 -28.56 27.45
N VAL A 391 -9.02 -28.99 26.25
CA VAL A 391 -9.53 -28.44 24.99
C VAL A 391 -10.54 -29.42 24.41
N VAL A 392 -11.78 -28.99 24.22
CA VAL A 392 -12.79 -29.74 23.45
C VAL A 392 -12.74 -29.24 22.01
N GLN A 393 -12.67 -30.15 21.04
CA GLN A 393 -12.65 -29.82 19.62
C GLN A 393 -13.77 -30.54 18.88
N ILE A 394 -14.45 -29.84 17.98
CA ILE A 394 -15.39 -30.39 17.01
C ILE A 394 -15.06 -29.78 15.64
N GLY A 395 -14.74 -30.63 14.66
CA GLY A 395 -14.25 -30.15 13.36
C GLY A 395 -12.98 -29.31 13.52
N SER A 396 -12.99 -28.09 12.99
CA SER A 396 -11.92 -27.09 13.12
C SER A 396 -12.03 -26.17 14.34
N GLU A 397 -13.15 -26.23 15.08
CA GLU A 397 -13.40 -25.34 16.22
C GLU A 397 -12.99 -25.98 17.55
N SER A 398 -12.55 -25.14 18.50
CA SER A 398 -12.15 -25.60 19.84
C SER A 398 -12.58 -24.65 20.95
N GLN A 399 -12.91 -25.22 22.12
CA GLN A 399 -13.29 -24.48 23.32
C GLN A 399 -12.62 -25.09 24.56
N LEU A 400 -12.24 -24.25 25.52
CA LEU A 400 -11.70 -24.72 26.80
C LEU A 400 -12.82 -25.25 27.70
N VAL A 401 -12.64 -26.43 28.29
CA VAL A 401 -13.48 -26.96 29.37
C VAL A 401 -12.67 -27.12 30.64
N SER A 402 -13.18 -26.61 31.76
CA SER A 402 -12.55 -26.74 33.06
C SER A 402 -13.27 -27.79 33.91
N ILE A 403 -12.53 -28.81 34.37
CA ILE A 403 -13.03 -29.82 35.30
C ILE A 403 -12.63 -29.41 36.72
N VAL A 404 -13.63 -29.15 37.55
CA VAL A 404 -13.51 -28.83 38.97
C VAL A 404 -13.98 -30.02 39.81
N ARG A 405 -13.52 -30.18 41.05
CA ARG A 405 -13.99 -31.25 41.95
C ARG A 405 -14.97 -30.73 42.98
#